data_AF-A0A3D3PKY3-F1
#
_entry.id   AF-A0A3D3PKY3-F1
#
_cell.length_a   1.000
_cell.length_b   1.000
_cell.length_c   1.000
_cell.angle_alpha   90.00
_cell.angle_beta   90.00
_cell.angle_gamma   90.00
#
_symmetry.space_group_name_H-M   'P 1'
#
loop_
_entity.id
_entity.type
_entity.pdbx_description
1 polymer ?
#
loop_
_entity_poly.entity_id
_entity_poly.type
_entity_poly.pdbx_seq_one_letter_code
_entity_poly.pdbx_strand_id
1 'polypeptide(L)' 'KDGVWHYRPALPPLKRLHLARSGYVADYEMCWDGVCHPMAEIAGPVGAGSVLDIYPCRVR' A
#
# COMPACT_ATOMS: atom_id res chain seq x y z
N LYS A 1 -3.21 -14.75 11.16
CA LYS A 1 -4.03 -15.81 10.51
C LYS A 1 -3.14 -16.49 9.47
N ASP A 2 -3.30 -17.78 9.19
CA ASP A 2 -2.60 -18.49 8.09
C ASP A 2 -1.06 -18.41 8.18
N GLY A 3 -0.51 -18.43 9.41
CA GLY A 3 0.93 -18.32 9.64
C GLY A 3 1.53 -16.92 9.41
N VAL A 4 0.71 -15.93 9.03
CA VAL A 4 1.15 -14.55 8.80
C VAL A 4 0.82 -13.67 10.01
N TRP A 5 1.69 -12.71 10.29
CA TRP A 5 1.45 -11.66 11.28
C TRP A 5 0.54 -10.58 10.69
N HIS A 6 -0.50 -10.19 11.44
CA HIS A 6 -1.45 -9.16 11.01
C HIS A 6 -1.35 -7.98 11.95
N TYR A 7 -0.92 -6.84 11.44
CA TYR A 7 -0.83 -5.59 12.20
C TYR A 7 -1.93 -4.64 11.78
N ARG A 8 -2.78 -4.25 12.73
CA ARG A 8 -3.81 -3.22 12.54
C ARG A 8 -3.62 -2.16 13.63
N PRO A 9 -2.78 -1.16 13.38
CA PRO A 9 -2.52 -0.14 14.38
C PRO A 9 -3.74 0.76 14.56
N ALA A 10 -4.05 1.12 15.80
CA ALA A 10 -5.08 2.10 16.14
C ALA A 10 -4.50 3.53 16.00
N LEU A 11 -4.15 3.92 14.77
CA LEU A 11 -3.60 5.24 14.47
C LEU A 11 -4.70 6.20 13.99
N PRO A 12 -4.56 7.51 14.27
CA PRO A 12 -5.36 8.50 13.56
C PRO A 12 -5.05 8.46 12.06
N PRO A 13 -5.90 9.07 11.20
CA PRO A 13 -5.61 9.19 9.78
C PRO A 13 -4.19 9.74 9.52
N LEU A 14 -3.40 8.95 8.79
CA LEU A 14 -2.01 9.29 8.52
C LEU A 14 -1.93 10.35 7.42
N LYS A 15 -1.10 11.37 7.63
CA LYS A 15 -0.90 12.45 6.64
C LYS A 15 -0.19 11.98 5.38
N ARG A 16 0.60 10.91 5.49
CA ARG A 16 1.36 10.28 4.40
C ARG A 16 1.66 8.83 4.76
N LEU A 17 1.55 7.94 3.78
CA LEU A 17 2.13 6.60 3.84
C LEU A 17 3.35 6.57 2.93
N HIS A 18 4.48 6.12 3.46
CA HIS A 18 5.73 5.96 2.72
C HIS A 18 6.00 4.47 2.53
N LEU A 19 5.77 3.96 1.33
CA LEU A 19 5.84 2.53 1.01
C LEU A 19 7.09 2.22 0.19
N ALA A 20 7.97 1.38 0.73
CA ALA A 20 9.10 0.83 -0.01
C ALA A 20 8.66 -0.47 -0.71
N ARG A 21 8.47 -0.42 -2.02
CA ARG A 21 8.11 -1.55 -2.88
C ARG A 21 9.37 -2.27 -3.33
N SER A 22 9.29 -3.61 -3.40
CA SER A 22 10.39 -4.48 -3.81
C SER A 22 9.97 -5.32 -5.00
N GLY A 23 10.83 -5.43 -6.02
CA GLY A 23 10.62 -6.33 -7.15
C GLY A 23 10.95 -7.80 -6.85
N TYR A 24 11.38 -8.12 -5.62
CA TYR A 24 11.82 -9.47 -5.24
C TYR A 24 10.79 -10.25 -4.42
N VAL A 25 9.71 -9.61 -4.00
CA VAL A 25 8.60 -10.20 -3.23
C VAL A 25 7.27 -9.72 -3.80
N ALA A 26 6.16 -10.29 -3.34
CA ALA A 26 4.84 -9.76 -3.68
C ALA A 26 4.74 -8.27 -3.28
N ASP A 27 4.21 -7.47 -4.20
CA ASP A 27 4.00 -6.04 -3.99
C ASP A 27 2.79 -5.77 -3.07
N TYR A 28 2.58 -4.51 -2.71
CA TYR A 28 1.41 -4.11 -1.92
C TYR A 28 0.11 -4.17 -2.71
N GLU A 29 -1.00 -4.33 -1.99
CA GLU A 29 -2.36 -4.14 -2.49
C GLU A 29 -3.01 -2.96 -1.75
N MET A 30 -3.85 -2.22 -2.46
CA MET A 30 -4.70 -1.18 -1.89
C MET A 30 -6.15 -1.64 -1.97
N CYS A 31 -6.85 -1.67 -0.84
CA CYS A 31 -8.23 -2.15 -0.77
C CYS A 31 -9.21 -1.03 -0.40
N TRP A 32 -10.29 -0.89 -1.18
CA TRP A 32 -11.44 -0.03 -0.87
C TRP A 32 -12.72 -0.68 -1.41
N ASP A 33 -13.88 -0.37 -0.82
CA ASP A 33 -15.19 -0.90 -1.22
C ASP A 33 -15.26 -2.45 -1.35
N GLY A 34 -14.46 -3.16 -0.55
CA GLY A 34 -14.42 -4.63 -0.54
C GLY A 34 -13.58 -5.26 -1.65
N VAL A 35 -12.90 -4.46 -2.48
CA VAL A 35 -12.03 -4.93 -3.57
C VAL A 35 -10.59 -4.50 -3.28
N CYS A 36 -9.64 -5.39 -3.52
CA CYS A 36 -8.21 -5.12 -3.42
C CYS A 36 -7.61 -5.00 -4.82
N HIS A 37 -6.75 -3.99 -4.99
CA HIS A 37 -6.11 -3.66 -6.25
C HIS A 37 -4.59 -3.74 -6.09
N PRO A 38 -3.88 -4.47 -6.97
CA PRO A 38 -2.43 -4.48 -7.00
C PRO A 38 -1.87 -3.06 -7.18
N MET A 39 -0.84 -2.70 -6.41
CA MET A 39 -0.23 -1.37 -6.52
C MET A 39 0.34 -1.10 -7.92
N ALA A 40 0.72 -2.15 -8.65
CA ALA A 40 1.20 -2.04 -10.03
C ALA A 40 0.15 -1.50 -11.02
N GLU A 41 -1.14 -1.73 -10.76
CA GLU A 41 -2.23 -1.18 -11.59
C GLU A 41 -2.40 0.34 -11.38
N ILE A 42 -2.04 0.83 -10.20
CA ILE A 42 -2.24 2.23 -9.79
C ILE A 42 -0.99 3.08 -10.08
N ALA A 43 0.19 2.55 -9.73
CA ALA A 43 1.46 3.29 -9.75
C ALA A 43 2.48 2.73 -10.76
N GLY A 44 2.10 1.75 -11.57
CA GLY A 44 2.97 1.08 -12.53
C GLY A 44 3.85 -0.01 -11.91
N PRO A 45 4.55 -0.79 -12.76
CA PRO A 45 5.34 -1.95 -12.34
C PRO A 45 6.48 -1.56 -11.38
N VAL A 46 6.77 -2.44 -10.42
CA VAL A 46 7.90 -2.27 -9.51
C VAL A 46 9.18 -2.81 -10.18
N GLY A 47 10.24 -1.98 -10.23
CA GLY A 47 11.58 -2.39 -10.66
C GLY A 47 12.39 -3.04 -9.54
N ALA A 48 13.72 -2.90 -9.55
CA ALA A 48 14.59 -3.41 -8.48
C ALA A 48 14.28 -2.82 -7.09
N GLY A 49 13.63 -1.65 -7.05
CA GLY A 49 13.06 -1.03 -5.86
C GLY A 49 12.38 0.28 -6.24
N SER A 50 11.26 0.61 -5.59
CA SER A 50 10.59 1.90 -5.77
C SER A 50 9.93 2.36 -4.49
N VAL A 51 9.91 3.66 -4.26
CA VAL A 51 9.26 4.25 -3.10
C VAL A 51 8.05 5.03 -3.55
N LEU A 52 6.91 4.80 -2.89
CA LEU A 52 5.66 5.49 -3.15
C LEU A 52 5.22 6.28 -1.91
N ASP A 53 4.86 7.54 -2.12
CA ASP A 53 4.16 8.34 -1.12
C ASP A 53 2.67 8.43 -1.46
N ILE A 54 1.82 8.02 -0.52
CA ILE A 54 0.36 8.10 -0.65
C ILE A 54 -0.15 9.13 0.35
N TYR A 55 -1.02 10.00 -0.14
CA TYR A 55 -1.62 11.08 0.63
C TYR A 55 -3.13 10.89 0.74
N PRO A 56 -3.76 11.32 1.84
CA PRO A 56 -5.21 11.44 1.90
C PRO A 56 -5.74 12.31 0.76
N CYS A 57 -6.90 11.92 0.21
CA CYS A 57 -7.64 12.78 -0.69
C CYS A 57 -7.94 14.11 0.00
N ARG A 58 -7.85 15.22 -0.75
CA ARG A 58 -8.33 16.50 -0.24
C ARG A 58 -9.86 16.43 -0.17
N VAL A 59 -10.42 16.66 1.00
CA VAL A 59 -11.84 16.99 1.11
C VAL A 59 -12.07 18.26 0.31
N ARG A 60 -12.97 18.17 -0.68
CA ARG A 60 -13.37 19.28 -1.51
C ARG A 60 -14.57 19.96 -0.88
#